data_AF-A0A3D4RP56-F1
#
_entry.id   AF-A0A3D4RP56-F1
#
_cell.length_a   1.000
_cell.length_b   1.000
_cell.length_c   1.000
_cell.angle_alpha   90.00
_cell.angle_beta   90.00
_cell.angle_gamma   90.00
#
_symmetry.space_group_name_H-M   'P 1'
#
loop_
_entity.id
_entity.type
_entity.pdbx_description
1 polymer ?
#
loop_
_entity_poly.entity_id
_entity_poly.type
_entity_poly.pdbx_seq_one_letter_code
_entity_poly.pdbx_strand_id
1 'polypeptide(L)' 'TLAKVENPNATTAYLAAIVGARTNDRDAVYSNLKAAIARDAQFAKKAQKDIEFAKYQEDAQFQAIIK' A
#
# COMPACT_ATOMS: atom_id res chain seq x y z
N THR A 1 14.62 -8.66 -2.34
CA THR A 1 13.68 -7.52 -2.11
C THR A 1 12.78 -7.39 -3.32
N LEU A 2 11.58 -6.83 -3.16
CA LEU A 2 10.65 -6.58 -4.29
C LEU A 2 11.25 -5.64 -5.36
N ALA A 3 12.35 -4.94 -5.04
CA ALA A 3 13.14 -4.14 -5.97
C ALA A 3 13.75 -4.92 -7.15
N LYS A 4 13.76 -6.26 -7.12
CA LYS A 4 14.27 -7.11 -8.22
C LYS A 4 13.17 -7.69 -9.12
N VAL A 5 11.92 -7.26 -8.95
CA VAL A 5 10.85 -7.67 -9.88
C VAL A 5 11.07 -6.96 -11.20
N GLU A 6 11.31 -7.73 -12.27
CA GLU A 6 11.65 -7.19 -13.60
C GLU A 6 10.56 -6.27 -14.17
N ASN A 7 9.29 -6.58 -13.90
CA ASN A 7 8.14 -5.78 -14.33
C ASN A 7 7.26 -5.44 -13.11
N PRO A 8 7.62 -4.39 -12.35
CA PRO A 8 6.85 -4.01 -11.16
C PRO A 8 5.45 -3.53 -11.57
N ASN A 9 4.44 -4.22 -11.08
CA ASN A 9 3.04 -3.93 -11.36
C ASN A 9 2.32 -3.44 -10.10
N ALA A 10 1.00 -3.21 -10.21
CA ALA A 10 0.17 -2.77 -9.10
C ALA A 10 0.28 -3.70 -7.88
N THR A 11 0.32 -5.02 -8.11
CA THR A 11 0.50 -6.03 -7.06
C THR A 11 1.86 -5.93 -6.38
N THR A 12 2.95 -5.71 -7.13
CA THR A 12 4.29 -5.51 -6.54
C THR A 12 4.32 -4.30 -5.62
N ALA A 13 3.73 -3.18 -6.04
CA ALA A 13 3.61 -1.98 -5.23
C ALA A 13 2.73 -2.24 -3.98
N TYR A 14 1.61 -2.93 -4.13
CA TYR A 14 0.75 -3.25 -3.00
C TYR A 14 1.43 -4.13 -1.94
N LEU A 15 2.17 -5.15 -2.37
CA LEU A 15 2.95 -6.00 -1.47
C LEU A 15 4.07 -5.22 -0.78
N ALA A 16 4.70 -4.24 -1.47
CA ALA A 16 5.69 -3.37 -0.86
C ALA A 16 5.08 -2.46 0.23
N ALA A 17 3.83 -2.00 0.04
CA ALA A 17 3.10 -1.26 1.07
C ALA A 17 2.82 -2.14 2.30
N ILE A 18 2.44 -3.41 2.11
CA ILE A 18 2.28 -4.37 3.22
C ILE A 18 3.60 -4.58 3.98
N VAL A 19 4.72 -4.72 3.25
CA VAL A 19 6.04 -4.83 3.88
C VAL A 19 6.36 -3.59 4.71
N GLY A 20 6.07 -2.39 4.20
CA GLY A 20 6.16 -1.14 4.97
C GLY A 20 5.31 -1.19 6.25
N ALA A 21 4.06 -1.66 6.14
CA ALA A 21 3.14 -1.75 7.28
C ALA A 21 3.68 -2.66 8.39
N ARG A 22 4.21 -3.84 8.01
CA ARG A 22 4.80 -4.82 8.95
C ARG A 22 6.11 -4.38 9.57
N THR A 23 6.86 -3.54 8.86
CA THR A 23 8.13 -2.97 9.35
C THR A 23 7.95 -1.65 10.08
N ASN A 24 6.70 -1.19 10.27
CA ASN A 24 6.34 0.12 10.82
C ASN A 24 6.94 1.31 10.04
N ASP A 25 7.24 1.11 8.76
CA ASP A 25 7.70 2.15 7.85
C ASP A 25 6.48 2.81 7.16
N ARG A 26 5.99 3.90 7.77
CA ARG A 26 4.81 4.63 7.28
C ARG A 26 5.03 5.23 5.90
N ASP A 27 6.23 5.72 5.63
CA ASP A 27 6.55 6.36 4.35
C ASP A 27 6.53 5.32 3.21
N ALA A 28 7.05 4.11 3.49
CA ALA A 28 6.95 2.99 2.57
C ALA A 28 5.49 2.54 2.38
N VAL A 29 4.64 2.56 3.40
CA VAL A 29 3.20 2.28 3.23
C VAL A 29 2.59 3.27 2.25
N TYR A 30 2.73 4.57 2.51
CA TYR A 30 2.02 5.60 1.74
C TYR A 30 2.52 5.74 0.30
N SER A 31 3.84 5.70 0.09
CA SER A 31 4.43 5.79 -1.24
C SER A 31 4.04 4.60 -2.12
N ASN A 32 4.14 3.38 -1.59
CA ASN A 32 3.83 2.16 -2.34
C ASN A 32 2.32 1.95 -2.53
N LEU A 33 1.49 2.35 -1.57
CA LEU A 33 0.04 2.23 -1.70
C LEU A 33 -0.52 3.19 -2.76
N LYS A 34 -0.04 4.45 -2.79
CA LYS A 34 -0.35 5.39 -3.88
C LYS A 34 0.04 4.81 -5.24
N ALA A 35 1.23 4.23 -5.33
CA ALA A 35 1.74 3.62 -6.54
C ALA A 35 0.93 2.39 -6.99
N ALA A 36 0.38 1.61 -6.06
CA ALA A 36 -0.51 0.49 -6.36
C ALA A 36 -1.86 0.97 -6.88
N ILE A 37 -2.50 1.92 -6.20
CA ILE A 37 -3.83 2.44 -6.54
C ILE A 37 -3.82 3.19 -7.87
N ALA A 38 -2.76 3.96 -8.15
CA ALA A 38 -2.59 4.64 -9.43
C ALA A 38 -2.50 3.66 -10.62
N ARG A 39 -2.04 2.43 -10.39
CA ARG A 39 -1.96 1.38 -11.42
C ARG A 39 -3.22 0.52 -11.48
N ASP A 40 -3.85 0.28 -10.32
CA ASP A 40 -5.10 -0.47 -10.20
C ASP A 40 -5.89 0.02 -8.98
N ALA A 41 -6.99 0.72 -9.23
CA ALA A 41 -7.85 1.29 -8.21
C ALA A 41 -8.54 0.24 -7.33
N GLN A 42 -8.59 -1.04 -7.72
CA GLN A 42 -9.14 -2.10 -6.88
C GLN A 42 -8.36 -2.27 -5.57
N PHE A 43 -7.08 -1.89 -5.55
CA PHE A 43 -6.25 -1.95 -4.35
C PHE A 43 -6.70 -0.97 -3.24
N ALA A 44 -7.42 0.11 -3.57
CA ALA A 44 -7.99 1.00 -2.55
C ALA A 44 -9.03 0.27 -1.70
N LYS A 45 -9.96 -0.45 -2.35
CA LYS A 45 -10.98 -1.29 -1.69
C LYS A 45 -10.34 -2.44 -0.92
N LYS A 46 -9.25 -3.00 -1.45
CA LYS A 46 -8.50 -4.06 -0.77
C LYS A 46 -7.84 -3.52 0.50
N ALA A 47 -7.17 -2.38 0.43
CA ALA A 47 -6.50 -1.73 1.55
C ALA A 47 -7.45 -1.36 2.69
N GLN A 48 -8.69 -0.98 2.38
CA GLN A 48 -9.74 -0.70 3.37
C GLN A 48 -10.09 -1.91 4.25
N LYS A 49 -9.94 -3.13 3.73
CA LYS A 49 -10.31 -4.38 4.43
C LYS A 49 -9.10 -5.20 4.89
N ASP A 50 -7.90 -4.74 4.60
CA ASP A 50 -6.68 -5.49 4.85
C ASP A 50 -6.20 -5.28 6.29
N ILE A 51 -6.04 -6.39 7.02
CA ILE A 51 -5.63 -6.39 8.43
C ILE A 51 -4.23 -5.79 8.62
N GLU A 52 -3.39 -5.85 7.58
CA GLU A 52 -2.04 -5.29 7.61
C GLU A 52 -2.06 -3.77 7.72
N PHE A 53 -3.13 -3.12 7.25
CA PHE A 53 -3.31 -1.68 7.35
C PHE A 53 -4.21 -1.26 8.52
N ALA A 54 -4.63 -2.17 9.42
CA ALA A 54 -5.54 -1.84 10.51
C ALA A 54 -5.05 -0.66 11.38
N LYS A 55 -3.74 -0.58 11.64
CA LYS A 55 -3.10 0.52 12.38
C LYS A 55 -3.14 1.88 11.67
N TYR A 56 -3.38 1.89 10.36
CA TYR A 56 -3.36 3.07 9.50
C TYR A 56 -4.78 3.52 9.12
N GLN A 57 -5.82 2.72 9.40
CA GLN A 57 -7.19 3.05 9.01
C GLN A 57 -7.69 4.37 9.59
N GLU A 58 -7.24 4.76 10.79
CA GLU A 58 -7.62 6.04 11.40
C GLU A 58 -6.72 7.21 10.96
N ASP A 59 -5.64 6.94 10.23
CA ASP A 59 -4.72 7.97 9.74
C ASP A 59 -5.34 8.74 8.57
N ALA A 60 -5.42 10.06 8.69
CA ALA A 60 -6.03 10.93 7.69
C ALA A 60 -5.30 10.85 6.33
N GLN A 61 -3.98 10.67 6.32
CA GLN A 61 -3.19 10.49 5.10
C GLN A 61 -3.48 9.14 4.45
N PHE A 62 -3.62 8.08 5.23
CA PHE A 62 -4.04 6.78 4.70
C PHE A 62 -5.42 6.85 4.08
N GLN A 63 -6.39 7.45 4.78
CA GLN A 63 -7.74 7.68 4.28
C GLN A 63 -7.77 8.51 2.99
N ALA A 64 -6.90 9.52 2.87
CA ALA A 64 -6.77 10.29 1.63
C ALA A 64 -6.21 9.49 0.45
N ILE A 65 -5.43 8.44 0.70
CA ILE A 65 -4.84 7.58 -0.33
C ILE A 65 -5.83 6.54 -0.85
N ILE A 66 -6.68 5.99 0.02
CA ILE A 66 -7.65 4.93 -0.31
C ILE A 66 -9.03 5.46 -0.72
N LYS A 67 -9.20 6.79 -0.76
CA LYS A 67 -10.43 7.47 -1.16
C LYS A 67 -10.58 7.57 -2.68
#